data_AF-A0A7V9KRD1-F1
#
_entry.id   AF-A0A7V9KRD1-F1
#
_cell.length_a   1.000
_cell.length_b   1.000
_cell.length_c   1.000
_cell.angle_alpha   90.00
_cell.angle_beta   90.00
_cell.angle_gamma   90.00
#
_symmetry.space_group_name_H-M   'P 1'
#
loop_
_entity.id
_entity.type
_entity.pdbx_description
1 polymer ?
#
loop_
_entity_poly.entity_id
_entity_poly.type
_entity_poly.pdbx_seq_one_letter_code
_entity_poly.pdbx_strand_id
1 'polypeptide(L)'
;MFNFSANHLFLLSRTEYRKCAVFLLRDLDTQRVYRLYDFTKSLLLRPGVAYSVAGKVNSADKLYLVLESVRPDTKHLRSSNAPVPADGAGGSAIG
;
A
#
# COMPACT_ATOMS: atom_id res chain seq x y z
N MET A 1 18.86 -9.67 -12.14
CA MET A 1 17.71 -9.22 -11.31
C MET A 1 18.25 -8.32 -10.21
N PHE A 2 17.62 -7.18 -10.01
CA PHE A 2 17.98 -6.24 -8.93
C PHE A 2 16.97 -6.36 -7.79
N ASN A 3 17.39 -6.05 -6.56
CA ASN A 3 16.45 -5.99 -5.44
C ASN A 3 15.65 -4.68 -5.50
N PHE A 4 14.40 -4.71 -5.04
CA PHE A 4 13.63 -3.51 -4.73
C PHE A 4 12.91 -3.67 -3.40
N SER A 5 12.63 -2.54 -2.77
CA SER A 5 11.76 -2.44 -1.60
C SER A 5 10.98 -1.13 -1.67
N ALA A 6 9.75 -1.15 -1.19
CA ALA A 6 8.92 0.05 -1.06
C ALA A 6 8.04 -0.07 0.20
N ASN A 7 7.74 1.06 0.81
CA ASN A 7 6.93 1.16 2.03
C ASN A 7 5.66 1.97 1.75
N HIS A 8 4.77 2.03 2.73
CA HIS A 8 3.57 2.87 2.67
C HIS A 8 2.70 2.61 1.41
N LEU A 9 2.65 1.35 0.97
CA LEU A 9 1.90 0.95 -0.22
C LEU A 9 0.46 0.55 0.13
N PHE A 10 -0.50 1.07 -0.62
CA PHE A 10 -1.92 0.75 -0.49
C PHE A 10 -2.44 -0.08 -1.65
N LEU A 11 -3.11 -1.20 -1.34
CA LEU A 11 -3.70 -2.08 -2.35
C LEU A 11 -4.86 -1.37 -3.04
N LEU A 12 -4.77 -1.20 -4.36
CA LEU A 12 -5.85 -0.68 -5.21
C LEU A 12 -6.70 -1.81 -5.78
N SER A 13 -6.04 -2.82 -6.36
CA SER A 13 -6.73 -3.95 -6.98
C SER A 13 -5.87 -5.19 -7.00
N ARG A 14 -6.54 -6.35 -7.08
CA ARG A 14 -5.93 -7.67 -7.24
C ARG A 14 -6.58 -8.37 -8.44
N THR A 15 -5.76 -8.96 -9.29
CA THR A 15 -6.22 -9.80 -10.41
C THR A 15 -5.57 -11.16 -10.32
N GLU A 16 -6.39 -12.20 -10.35
CA GLU A 16 -5.97 -13.59 -10.33
C GLU A 16 -5.83 -14.14 -11.74
N TYR A 17 -4.64 -14.62 -12.09
CA TYR A 17 -4.38 -15.35 -13.33
C TYR A 17 -4.03 -16.81 -13.02
N ARG A 18 -4.04 -17.64 -14.06
CA ARG A 18 -3.69 -19.07 -13.93
C ARG A 18 -2.29 -19.29 -13.33
N LYS A 19 -1.31 -18.46 -13.71
CA LYS A 19 0.10 -18.62 -13.33
C LYS A 19 0.58 -17.72 -12.19
N CYS A 20 -0.16 -16.65 -11.86
CA CYS A 20 0.25 -15.68 -10.84
C CYS A 20 -0.93 -14.84 -10.35
N ALA A 21 -0.74 -14.16 -9.23
CA ALA A 21 -1.57 -13.04 -8.81
C ALA A 21 -0.86 -11.73 -9.16
N VAL A 22 -1.62 -10.72 -9.59
CA VAL A 22 -1.11 -9.38 -9.89
C VAL A 22 -1.78 -8.37 -8.96
N PHE A 23 -0.97 -7.56 -8.29
CA PHE A 23 -1.40 -6.51 -7.39
C PHE A 23 -1.08 -5.13 -8.00
N LEU A 24 -2.04 -4.22 -7.96
CA LEU A 24 -1.78 -2.79 -8.15
C LEU A 24 -1.72 -2.12 -6.79
N LEU A 25 -0.58 -1.49 -6.50
CA LEU A 25 -0.29 -0.86 -5.23
C LEU A 25 0.08 0.60 -5.47
N ARG A 26 -0.56 1.53 -4.76
CA ARG A 26 -0.21 2.96 -4.76
C ARG A 26 0.78 3.24 -3.66
N ASP A 27 1.88 3.88 -4.02
CA ASP A 27 2.82 4.48 -3.11
C ASP A 27 2.28 5.83 -2.65
N LEU A 28 1.99 5.96 -1.37
CA LEU A 28 1.42 7.19 -0.82
C LEU A 28 2.47 8.30 -0.63
N ASP A 29 3.76 7.97 -0.63
CA ASP A 29 4.82 8.95 -0.50
C ASP A 29 5.15 9.58 -1.86
N THR A 30 5.19 8.75 -2.92
CA THR A 30 5.59 9.20 -4.27
C THR A 30 4.43 9.35 -5.25
N GLN A 31 3.22 8.95 -4.86
CA GLN A 31 2.02 8.91 -5.70
C GLN A 31 2.13 7.99 -6.93
N ARG A 32 3.18 7.15 -6.99
CA ARG A 32 3.38 6.16 -8.05
C ARG A 32 2.45 4.96 -7.85
N VAL A 33 2.12 4.30 -8.95
CA VAL A 33 1.39 3.03 -8.93
C VAL A 33 2.31 1.93 -9.44
N TYR A 34 2.53 0.92 -8.61
CA TYR A 34 3.33 -0.25 -8.94
C TYR A 34 2.42 -1.42 -9.33
N ARG A 35 2.83 -2.13 -10.38
CA ARG A 35 2.25 -3.44 -10.74
C ARG A 35 3.20 -4.54 -10.28
N LEU A 36 2.75 -5.31 -9.29
CA LEU A 36 3.53 -6.30 -8.58
C LEU A 36 2.99 -7.70 -8.85
N TYR A 37 3.88 -8.67 -9.06
CA TYR A 37 3.56 -10.04 -9.43
C TYR A 37 3.92 -11.00 -8.30
N ASP A 38 2.99 -11.83 -7.90
CA ASP A 38 3.20 -12.96 -7.00
C ASP A 38 2.96 -14.27 -7.78
N PHE A 39 4.05 -14.95 -8.13
CA PHE A 39 3.99 -16.25 -8.82
C PHE A 39 3.72 -17.41 -7.86
N THR A 40 3.93 -17.23 -6.56
CA THR A 40 3.61 -18.24 -5.54
C THR A 40 2.12 -18.30 -5.24
N LYS A 41 1.41 -17.20 -5.51
CA LYS A 41 -0.01 -16.99 -5.19
C LYS A 41 -0.32 -17.14 -3.70
N SER A 42 0.69 -17.01 -2.85
CA SER A 42 0.58 -17.22 -1.40
C SER A 42 0.34 -15.93 -0.63
N LEU A 43 0.59 -14.77 -1.26
CA LEU A 43 0.50 -13.48 -0.58
C LEU A 43 -0.96 -13.01 -0.47
N LEU A 44 -1.34 -12.59 0.73
CA LEU A 44 -2.66 -12.03 1.02
C LEU A 44 -2.51 -10.56 1.46
N LEU A 45 -2.90 -9.65 0.56
CA LEU A 45 -3.03 -8.24 0.87
C LEU A 45 -4.51 -7.89 1.00
N ARG A 46 -4.83 -7.07 2.00
CA ARG A 46 -6.19 -6.58 2.28
C ARG A 46 -6.30 -5.10 1.90
N PRO A 47 -7.43 -4.66 1.32
CA PRO A 47 -7.71 -3.24 1.16
C PRO A 47 -7.70 -2.53 2.52
N GLY A 48 -7.36 -1.24 2.54
CA GLY A 48 -7.39 -0.43 3.77
C GLY A 48 -6.13 -0.54 4.65
N VAL A 49 -5.17 -1.39 4.30
CA VAL A 49 -3.93 -1.61 5.05
C VAL A 49 -2.73 -1.10 4.24
N ALA A 50 -1.83 -0.36 4.89
CA ALA A 50 -0.54 0.00 4.32
C ALA A 50 0.43 -1.19 4.42
N TYR A 51 1.26 -1.37 3.41
CA TYR A 51 2.22 -2.47 3.34
C TYR A 51 3.64 -1.99 2.99
N SER A 52 4.61 -2.65 3.61
CA SER A 52 6.00 -2.71 3.15
C SER A 52 6.18 -3.96 2.30
N VAL A 53 6.81 -3.81 1.14
CA VAL A 53 7.08 -4.90 0.20
C VAL A 53 8.57 -4.97 -0.14
N ALA A 54 9.04 -6.17 -0.42
CA ALA A 54 10.35 -6.41 -0.99
C ALA A 54 10.30 -7.50 -2.06
N GLY A 55 11.22 -7.41 -3.00
CA GLY A 55 11.42 -8.46 -3.99
C GLY A 55 12.41 -8.09 -5.07
N LYS A 56 12.14 -8.57 -6.29
CA LYS A 56 13.09 -8.51 -7.40
C LYS A 56 12.52 -7.80 -8.61
N VAL A 57 13.36 -6.98 -9.23
CA VAL A 57 13.13 -6.43 -10.56
C VAL A 57 13.65 -7.44 -11.58
N ASN A 58 12.75 -7.98 -12.39
CA ASN A 58 13.08 -8.76 -13.57
C ASN A 58 12.97 -7.86 -14.81
N SER A 59 13.99 -7.89 -15.66
CA SER A 59 14.11 -7.05 -16.85
C SER A 59 14.02 -7.83 -18.16
N ALA A 60 13.58 -9.09 -18.15
CA ALA A 60 13.33 -9.85 -19.37
C ALA A 60 12.19 -9.18 -20.17
N ASP A 61 12.57 -8.40 -21.18
CA ASP A 61 11.75 -7.61 -22.12
C ASP A 61 10.91 -6.47 -21.52
N LYS A 62 10.43 -6.58 -20.28
CA LYS A 62 9.73 -5.53 -19.52
C LYS A 62 10.20 -5.53 -18.07
N LEU A 63 10.08 -4.39 -17.41
CA LEU A 63 10.33 -4.28 -15.97
C LEU A 63 9.15 -4.89 -15.20
N TYR A 64 9.37 -6.08 -14.64
CA TYR A 64 8.44 -6.74 -13.73
C TYR A 64 8.95 -6.62 -12.30
N LEU A 65 8.09 -6.18 -11.39
CA LEU A 65 8.34 -6.22 -9.97
C LEU A 65 7.75 -7.51 -9.40
N VAL A 66 8.62 -8.44 -9.00
CA VAL A 66 8.22 -9.73 -8.42
C VAL A 66 8.27 -9.62 -6.91
N LEU A 67 7.16 -9.93 -6.24
CA LEU A 67 7.07 -9.94 -4.80
C LEU A 67 7.74 -11.18 -4.22
N GLU A 68 8.61 -10.98 -3.25
CA GLU A 68 9.18 -12.06 -2.42
C GLU A 68 8.62 -12.01 -1.01
N SER A 69 8.35 -10.81 -0.47
CA SER A 69 7.74 -10.67 0.85
C SER A 69 6.89 -9.41 0.97
N VAL A 70 5.92 -9.49 1.88
CA VAL A 70 5.04 -8.38 2.26
C VAL A 70 4.87 -8.38 3.77
N ARG A 71 4.83 -7.20 4.37
CA ARG A 71 4.55 -7.01 5.80
C ARG A 71 3.61 -5.83 5.96
N PRO A 72 2.60 -5.90 6.85
CA PRO A 72 1.82 -4.73 7.22
C PRO A 72 2.76 -3.62 7.71
N ASP A 73 2.56 -2.44 7.19
CA ASP A 73 3.31 -1.25 7.59
C ASP A 73 2.68 -0.65 8.84
N THR A 74 3.22 -1.05 10.00
CA THR A 74 2.74 -0.61 11.30
C THR A 74 3.15 0.83 11.63
N LYS A 75 4.14 1.39 10.92
CA LYS A 75 4.60 2.76 11.14
C LYS A 75 3.62 3.79 10.60
N HIS A 76 2.89 3.41 9.54
CA HIS A 76 1.87 4.24 8.91
C HIS A 76 0.45 3.77 9.24
N LEU A 77 0.25 3.06 10.37
CA LEU A 77 -1.07 2.75 10.87
C LEU A 77 -1.81 4.08 11.08
N ARG A 78 -2.79 4.37 10.23
CA ARG A 78 -3.65 5.55 10.35
C ARG A 78 -4.46 5.41 11.65
N SER A 79 -3.89 5.82 12.77
CA SER A 79 -4.61 6.14 13.99
C SER A 79 -5.34 7.48 13.78
N SER A 80 -6.26 7.52 12.82
CA SER A 80 -7.21 8.61 12.69
C SER A 80 -8.37 8.37 13.66
N ASN A 81 -8.06 8.42 14.96
CA ASN A 81 -9.04 8.60 16.04
C ASN A 81 -8.89 10.01 16.64
N ALA A 82 -8.57 11.02 15.83
CA ALA A 82 -8.77 12.39 16.28
C ALA A 82 -10.28 12.59 16.45
N PRO A 83 -10.79 12.87 17.67
CA PRO A 83 -12.19 13.19 17.83
C PRO A 83 -12.49 14.43 17.00
N VAL A 84 -13.62 14.41 16.30
CA VAL A 84 -14.24 15.61 15.72
C VAL A 84 -14.24 16.69 16.81
N PRO A 85 -13.73 17.92 16.58
CA PRO A 85 -13.90 19.00 17.53
C PRO A 85 -15.40 19.16 17.76
N ALA A 86 -15.85 18.97 19.00
CA ALA A 86 -17.23 19.25 19.34
C ALA A 86 -17.45 20.74 19.08
N ASP A 87 -18.31 21.06 18.12
CA ASP A 87 -18.82 22.41 17.90
C ASP A 87 -19.46 22.91 19.21
N GLY A 88 -18.65 23.60 20.00
CA GLY A 88 -19.03 24.25 21.25
C GLY A 88 -19.43 25.68 20.96
N ALA A 89 -20.71 25.85 20.63
CA ALA A 89 -21.56 27.02 20.85
C ALA A 89 -20.90 28.42 20.93
N GLY A 90 -21.37 29.29 20.04
CA GLY A 90 -21.20 30.73 20.14
C GLY A 90 -21.64 31.29 21.49
N GLY A 91 -20.83 32.20 22.04
CA GLY A 91 -21.15 33.04 23.17
C GLY A 91 -20.65 34.45 22.88
N SER A 92 -21.60 35.37 22.76
CA SER A 92 -21.39 36.81 22.51
C SER A 92 -20.45 37.44 23.52
N ALA A 93 -19.53 38.28 23.05
CA ALA A 93 -18.74 39.16 23.91
C ALA A 93 -19.67 40.13 24.66
N ILE A 94 -19.41 40.30 25.95
CA ILE A 94 -19.95 41.36 26.80
C ILE A 94 -18.75 42.22 27.19
N GLY A 95 -18.81 43.51 26.87
CA GLY A 95 -17.78 44.51 27.16
C GLY A 95 -17.68 45.55 26.07
#